data_AF-A0A8I1QUR3-F1
#
_entry.id   AF-A0A8I1QUR3-F1
#
_cell.length_a   1.000
_cell.length_b   1.000
_cell.length_c   1.000
_cell.angle_alpha   90.00
_cell.angle_beta   90.00
_cell.angle_gamma   90.00
#
_symmetry.space_group_name_H-M   'P 1'
#
loop_
_entity.id
_entity.type
_entity.pdbx_description
1 polymer ?
#
loop_
_entity_poly.entity_id
_entity_poly.type
_entity_poly.pdbx_seq_one_letter_code
_entity_poly.pdbx_strand_id
1 'polypeptide(L)'
;MSQPLLGLVLSLLATTALAAPDPQCAEYDTLRAQRDKALQAKNLPQYCGALSGLIRLMPATPPAPARLQCEARATGMKVETWLGIRPDVIANMKSTWDGQCR
;
A
#
# COMPACT_ATOMS: atom_id res chain seq x y z
N MET A 1 40.73 -15.52 -37.24
CA MET A 1 39.40 -14.88 -37.19
C MET A 1 38.89 -15.07 -35.78
N SER A 2 39.01 -14.04 -34.94
CA SER A 2 38.82 -14.16 -33.49
C SER A 2 37.85 -13.08 -33.00
N GLN A 3 36.68 -13.55 -32.51
CA GLN A 3 35.78 -12.95 -31.51
C GLN A 3 35.11 -11.59 -31.79
N PRO A 4 34.05 -11.20 -31.02
CA PRO A 4 32.99 -12.01 -30.40
C PRO A 4 31.57 -11.39 -30.51
N LEU A 5 30.57 -12.24 -30.26
CA LEU A 5 29.33 -11.98 -29.50
C LEU A 5 29.03 -10.51 -29.14
N LEU A 6 28.49 -9.75 -30.09
CA LEU A 6 27.88 -8.44 -29.83
C LEU A 6 26.38 -8.57 -30.03
N GLY A 7 25.63 -8.33 -28.96
CA GLY A 7 24.24 -7.87 -29.09
C GLY A 7 23.20 -8.59 -28.23
N LEU A 8 23.54 -9.67 -27.54
CA LEU A 8 22.64 -10.35 -26.57
C LEU A 8 22.55 -9.59 -25.23
N VAL A 9 22.61 -8.25 -25.29
CA VAL A 9 22.57 -7.32 -24.14
C VAL A 9 21.58 -6.19 -24.42
N LEU A 10 20.43 -6.50 -25.03
CA LEU A 10 19.34 -5.54 -25.24
C LEU A 10 18.01 -5.96 -24.60
N SER A 11 18.01 -7.02 -23.79
CA SER A 11 16.80 -7.52 -23.13
C SER A 11 16.76 -7.30 -21.62
N LEU A 12 17.76 -6.62 -21.04
CA LEU A 12 17.87 -6.40 -19.59
C LEU A 12 17.73 -4.93 -19.14
N LEU A 13 17.17 -4.06 -19.98
CA LEU A 13 16.60 -2.81 -19.50
C LEU A 13 15.19 -3.08 -18.96
N ALA A 14 15.11 -3.98 -17.98
CA ALA A 14 14.03 -3.98 -17.02
C ALA A 14 14.24 -2.72 -16.16
N THR A 15 13.77 -1.60 -16.69
CA THR A 15 13.56 -0.38 -15.93
C THR A 15 12.59 -0.76 -14.81
N THR A 16 13.14 -1.19 -13.68
CA THR A 16 12.53 -0.94 -12.39
C THR A 16 12.57 0.57 -12.23
N ALA A 17 11.67 1.24 -12.95
CA ALA A 17 11.18 2.53 -12.56
C ALA A 17 10.61 2.27 -11.17
N LEU A 18 11.44 2.48 -10.15
CA LEU A 18 11.03 2.78 -8.80
C LEU A 18 10.14 4.00 -8.99
N ALA A 19 8.87 3.74 -9.27
CA ALA A 19 7.86 4.76 -9.43
C ALA A 19 8.00 5.59 -8.17
N ALA A 20 8.48 6.83 -8.33
CA ALA A 20 8.64 7.75 -7.22
C ALA A 20 7.33 7.68 -6.43
N PRO A 21 7.40 7.58 -5.08
CA PRO A 21 6.19 7.46 -4.28
C PRO A 21 5.27 8.60 -4.71
N ASP A 22 4.12 8.24 -5.28
CA ASP A 22 3.16 9.22 -5.74
C ASP A 22 2.88 10.13 -4.52
N PRO A 23 3.11 11.45 -4.61
CA PRO A 23 2.98 12.33 -3.46
C PRO A 23 1.58 12.23 -2.83
N GLN A 24 0.57 11.82 -3.60
CA GLN A 24 -0.79 11.58 -3.13
C GLN A 24 -0.94 10.30 -2.30
N CYS A 25 -0.03 9.32 -2.48
CA CYS A 25 0.00 8.04 -1.76
C CYS A 25 0.97 8.02 -0.59
N ALA A 26 1.93 8.96 -0.53
CA ALA A 26 3.03 8.94 0.43
C ALA A 26 2.60 8.76 1.90
N GLU A 27 1.56 9.46 2.33
CA GLU A 27 1.03 9.35 3.70
C GLU A 27 0.43 7.96 3.98
N TYR A 28 -0.35 7.44 3.03
CA TYR A 28 -0.98 6.12 3.15
C TYR A 28 0.08 5.01 3.18
N ASP A 29 1.07 5.09 2.30
CA ASP A 29 2.20 4.14 2.23
C ASP A 29 3.02 4.19 3.52
N THR A 30 3.25 5.38 4.06
CA THR A 30 3.96 5.58 5.35
C THR A 30 3.22 4.91 6.49
N LEU A 31 1.92 5.16 6.64
CA LEU A 31 1.12 4.57 7.72
C LEU A 31 1.01 3.05 7.58
N ARG A 32 0.89 2.53 6.36
CA ARG A 32 0.90 1.09 6.10
C ARG A 32 2.23 0.47 6.51
N ALA A 33 3.35 1.06 6.09
CA ALA A 33 4.68 0.58 6.47
C ALA A 33 4.91 0.63 7.99
N GLN A 34 4.44 1.68 8.65
CA GLN A 34 4.50 1.79 10.12
C GLN A 34 3.68 0.71 10.80
N ARG A 35 2.45 0.44 10.34
CA ARG A 35 1.60 -0.64 10.85
C ARG A 35 2.30 -1.99 10.70
N ASP A 36 2.80 -2.30 9.51
CA ASP A 36 3.41 -3.58 9.20
C ASP A 36 4.70 -3.80 10.01
N LYS A 37 5.54 -2.76 10.14
CA LYS A 37 6.73 -2.79 10.99
C LYS A 37 6.38 -2.96 12.46
N ALA A 38 5.37 -2.25 12.95
CA ALA A 38 4.94 -2.35 14.34
C ALA A 38 4.36 -3.74 14.65
N LEU A 39 3.62 -4.34 13.71
CA LEU A 39 3.13 -5.71 13.83
C LEU A 39 4.29 -6.72 13.92
N GLN A 40 5.29 -6.59 13.04
CA GLN A 40 6.51 -7.43 13.07
C GLN A 40 7.27 -7.28 14.39
N ALA A 41 7.37 -6.05 14.91
CA ALA A 41 8.02 -5.75 16.18
C ALA A 41 7.16 -6.05 17.42
N LYS A 42 5.91 -6.52 17.24
CA LYS A 42 4.91 -6.69 18.31
C LYS A 42 4.71 -5.43 19.17
N ASN A 43 4.88 -4.25 18.56
CA ASN A 43 4.71 -2.95 19.20
C ASN A 43 3.25 -2.49 19.04
N LEU A 44 2.40 -2.87 19.99
CA LEU A 44 0.97 -2.57 19.94
C LEU A 44 0.66 -1.06 19.91
N PRO A 45 1.25 -0.20 20.75
CA PRO A 45 0.98 1.24 20.70
C PRO A 45 1.26 1.87 19.32
N GLN A 46 2.38 1.50 18.69
CA GLN A 46 2.73 2.02 17.37
C GLN A 46 1.85 1.44 16.26
N TYR A 47 1.53 0.13 16.34
CA TYR A 47 0.58 -0.51 15.45
C TYR A 47 -0.75 0.23 15.50
N CYS A 48 -1.18 0.56 16.71
CA CYS A 48 -2.41 1.26 16.91
C CYS A 48 -2.35 2.71 16.34
N GLY A 49 -1.31 3.48 16.65
CA GLY A 49 -1.13 4.81 16.05
C GLY A 49 -1.25 4.78 14.52
N ALA A 50 -0.62 3.80 13.87
CA ALA A 50 -0.69 3.62 12.42
C ALA A 50 -2.07 3.18 11.92
N LEU A 51 -2.74 2.23 12.60
CA LEU A 51 -4.05 1.72 12.22
C LEU A 51 -5.12 2.80 12.28
N SER A 52 -5.14 3.62 13.34
CA SER A 52 -6.06 4.76 13.44
C SER A 52 -5.84 5.81 12.35
N GLY A 53 -4.59 6.08 11.99
CA GLY A 53 -4.23 6.92 10.84
C GLY A 53 -4.82 6.37 9.54
N LEU A 54 -4.62 5.08 9.27
CA LEU A 54 -5.17 4.43 8.06
C LEU A 54 -6.72 4.49 8.02
N ILE A 55 -7.39 4.29 9.16
CA ILE A 55 -8.86 4.41 9.25
C ILE A 55 -9.31 5.84 8.92
N ARG A 56 -8.58 6.85 9.40
CA ARG A 56 -8.85 8.27 9.06
C ARG A 56 -8.70 8.55 7.57
N LEU A 57 -7.74 7.91 6.90
CA LEU A 57 -7.51 8.10 5.47
C LEU A 57 -8.48 7.34 4.57
N MET A 58 -9.17 6.33 5.11
CA MET A 58 -10.09 5.47 4.36
C MET A 58 -11.52 5.53 4.94
N PRO A 59 -12.23 6.66 4.77
CA PRO A 59 -13.64 6.75 5.15
C PRO A 59 -14.51 5.84 4.26
N ALA A 60 -15.69 5.46 4.76
CA ALA A 60 -16.61 4.52 4.11
C ALA A 60 -17.21 5.06 2.80
N THR A 61 -17.42 6.37 2.71
CA THR A 61 -17.78 7.05 1.46
C THR A 61 -16.52 7.30 0.64
N PRO A 62 -16.51 6.94 -0.66
CA PRO A 62 -15.27 6.84 -1.40
C PRO A 62 -14.58 8.21 -1.47
N PRO A 63 -13.29 8.29 -1.11
CA PRO A 63 -12.51 9.51 -1.20
C PRO A 63 -12.18 9.83 -2.66
N ALA A 64 -11.56 11.00 -2.88
CA ALA A 64 -11.10 11.43 -4.20
C ALA A 64 -10.40 10.30 -4.99
N PRO A 65 -10.61 10.20 -6.32
CA PRO A 65 -10.15 9.08 -7.15
C PRO A 65 -8.67 8.68 -6.98
N ALA A 66 -7.81 9.64 -6.67
CA ALA A 66 -6.38 9.39 -6.44
C ALA A 66 -6.10 8.48 -5.23
N ARG A 67 -6.81 8.65 -4.11
CA ARG A 67 -6.59 7.81 -2.92
C ARG A 67 -7.02 6.37 -3.18
N LEU A 68 -8.12 6.19 -3.92
CA LEU A 68 -8.60 4.87 -4.32
C LEU A 68 -7.57 4.13 -5.19
N GLN A 69 -6.87 4.84 -6.07
CA GLN A 69 -5.76 4.28 -6.84
C GLN A 69 -4.58 3.87 -5.95
N CYS A 70 -4.22 4.68 -4.94
CA CYS A 70 -3.19 4.31 -3.96
C CYS A 70 -3.54 3.02 -3.22
N GLU A 71 -4.76 2.91 -2.71
CA GLU A 71 -5.23 1.74 -1.97
C GLU A 71 -5.24 0.48 -2.85
N ALA A 72 -5.76 0.59 -4.08
CA ALA A 72 -5.80 -0.51 -5.05
C ALA A 72 -4.39 -0.96 -5.46
N ARG A 73 -3.49 -0.01 -5.75
CA ARG A 73 -2.08 -0.30 -6.06
C ARG A 73 -1.40 -1.03 -4.91
N ALA A 74 -1.61 -0.57 -3.68
CA ALA A 74 -0.99 -1.18 -2.50
C ALA A 74 -1.51 -2.60 -2.23
N THR A 75 -2.69 -2.96 -2.74
CA THR A 75 -3.23 -4.33 -2.66
C THR A 75 -2.93 -5.18 -3.89
N GLY A 76 -2.29 -4.61 -4.91
CA GLY A 76 -2.06 -5.28 -6.19
C GLY A 76 -3.35 -5.56 -6.95
N MET A 77 -4.44 -4.86 -6.61
CA MET A 77 -5.76 -5.07 -7.20
C MET A 77 -6.10 -3.95 -8.20
N LYS A 78 -6.99 -4.27 -9.13
CA LYS A 78 -7.66 -3.23 -9.91
C LYS A 78 -8.60 -2.43 -9.02
N VAL A 79 -8.81 -1.16 -9.36
CA VAL A 79 -9.66 -0.25 -8.57
C VAL A 79 -11.09 -0.79 -8.43
N GLU A 80 -11.65 -1.38 -9.47
CA GLU A 80 -13.00 -1.95 -9.48
C GLU A 80 -13.12 -3.15 -8.54
N THR A 81 -12.12 -4.03 -8.54
CA THR A 81 -12.04 -5.16 -7.61
C THR A 81 -11.88 -4.67 -6.17
N TRP A 82 -11.01 -3.68 -5.97
CA TRP A 82 -10.80 -3.07 -4.66
C TRP A 82 -12.08 -2.44 -4.11
N LEU A 83 -12.83 -1.69 -4.93
CA LEU A 83 -14.11 -1.10 -4.55
C LEU A 83 -15.12 -2.12 -4.02
N GLY A 84 -15.12 -3.33 -4.57
CA GLY A 84 -16.00 -4.42 -4.13
C GLY A 84 -15.71 -4.91 -2.71
N ILE A 85 -14.45 -4.88 -2.27
CA ILE A 85 -14.03 -5.40 -0.95
C ILE A 85 -13.66 -4.31 0.06
N ARG A 86 -13.44 -3.08 -0.40
CA ARG A 86 -12.99 -1.94 0.41
C ARG A 86 -13.89 -1.69 1.64
N PRO A 87 -15.24 -1.77 1.55
CA PRO A 87 -16.09 -1.61 2.72
C PRO A 87 -15.77 -2.63 3.83
N ASP A 88 -15.59 -3.90 3.46
CA ASP A 88 -15.24 -4.97 4.41
C ASP A 88 -13.85 -4.75 5.02
N VAL A 89 -12.87 -4.29 4.23
CA VAL A 89 -11.54 -3.97 4.75
C VAL A 89 -11.61 -2.83 5.79
N ILE A 90 -12.37 -1.77 5.50
CA ILE A 90 -12.57 -0.66 6.45
C ILE A 90 -13.28 -1.16 7.71
N ALA A 91 -14.31 -1.99 7.57
CA ALA A 91 -15.02 -2.58 8.69
C ALA A 91 -14.10 -3.44 9.56
N ASN A 92 -13.27 -4.29 8.94
CA ASN A 92 -12.31 -5.13 9.65
C ASN A 92 -11.23 -4.31 10.36
N MET A 93 -10.73 -3.24 9.73
CA MET A 93 -9.79 -2.33 10.38
C MET A 93 -10.38 -1.66 11.61
N LYS A 94 -11.63 -1.19 11.53
CA LYS A 94 -12.34 -0.60 12.67
C LYS A 94 -12.60 -1.63 13.77
N SER A 95 -13.04 -2.83 13.41
CA SER A 95 -13.24 -3.91 14.38
C SER A 95 -11.94 -4.30 15.08
N THR A 96 -10.82 -4.34 14.34
CA THR A 96 -9.49 -4.61 14.91
C THR A 96 -9.06 -3.48 15.84
N TRP A 97 -9.29 -2.23 15.44
CA TRP A 97 -9.05 -1.06 16.28
C TRP A 97 -9.80 -1.14 17.60
N ASP A 98 -11.12 -1.35 17.54
CA ASP A 98 -11.95 -1.37 18.73
C ASP A 98 -11.65 -2.58 19.63
N GLY A 99 -11.16 -3.69 19.08
CA GLY A 99 -10.82 -4.90 19.85
C GLY A 99 -9.41 -4.93 20.42
N GLN A 100 -8.45 -4.21 19.85
CA GLN A 100 -7.02 -4.31 20.23
C GLN A 100 -6.38 -2.98 20.62
N CYS A 101 -6.99 -1.84 20.29
CA CYS A 101 -6.39 -0.51 20.41
C CYS A 101 -7.22 0.51 21.20
N ARG A 102 -8.47 0.17 21.53
CA ARG A 102 -9.34 0.95 22.41
C ARG A 102 -9.24 0.41 23.83
#